data_AF-A0A2K8SXA6-F1
#
_entry.id   AF-A0A2K8SXA6-F1
#
_cell.length_a   1.000
_cell.length_b   1.000
_cell.length_c   1.000
_cell.angle_alpha   90.00
_cell.angle_beta   90.00
_cell.angle_gamma   90.00
#
_symmetry.space_group_name_H-M   'P 1'
#
loop_
_entity.id
_entity.type
_entity.pdbx_description
1 polymer ?
#
loop_
_entity_poly.entity_id
_entity_poly.type
_entity_poly.pdbx_seq_one_letter_code
_entity_poly.pdbx_strand_id
1 'polypeptide(L)'
;MWNDPNLEELSNYVQSTCTVGYARLAGIGESLDISNCQPFRSGKLLFVHNGEISNFQQTLYRPIRDSLSDSTYRLIKGMTDSEHIFALLVEMWQSSPDSTVFSALRATVQKLTELASKYDTSFSANIIVTDGQAIAAIRYAYRTQAPTLYWSCDALKHPDQVIVASERLSNENWTAFGEQSMLFFQAQSLQPTISLLDKFA
;
A
#
# COMPACT_ATOMS: atom_id res chain seq x y z
N MET A 1 3.36 -0.06 19.14
CA MET A 1 3.66 1.37 18.93
C MET A 1 3.69 2.10 20.26
N TRP A 2 2.55 2.40 20.89
CA TRP A 2 2.47 3.18 22.15
C TRP A 2 3.19 2.56 23.37
N ASN A 3 3.39 1.25 23.34
CA ASN A 3 4.03 0.49 24.42
C ASN A 3 5.49 0.11 24.10
N ASP A 4 6.06 0.61 23.00
CA ASP A 4 7.45 0.31 22.64
C ASP A 4 8.36 1.49 23.03
N PRO A 5 9.08 1.40 24.17
CA PRO A 5 9.93 2.49 24.64
C PRO A 5 11.11 2.75 23.69
N ASN A 6 11.53 1.75 22.90
CA ASN A 6 12.63 1.94 21.95
C ASN A 6 12.19 2.82 20.79
N LEU A 7 10.92 2.76 20.39
CA LEU A 7 10.43 3.54 19.25
C LEU A 7 10.49 5.04 19.53
N GLU A 8 10.07 5.46 20.73
CA GLU A 8 10.13 6.87 21.14
C GLU A 8 11.57 7.39 21.10
N GLU A 9 12.51 6.67 21.74
CA GLU A 9 13.91 7.08 21.79
C GLU A 9 14.55 7.09 20.38
N LEU A 10 14.39 6.01 19.61
CA LEU A 10 15.00 5.88 18.27
C LEU A 10 14.43 6.90 17.28
N SER A 11 13.14 7.26 17.38
CA SER A 11 12.51 8.22 16.47
C SER A 11 13.19 9.60 16.49
N ASN A 12 13.84 9.96 17.60
CA ASN A 12 14.58 11.22 17.71
C ASN A 12 15.91 11.24 16.95
N TYR A 13 16.45 10.07 16.58
CA TYR A 13 17.77 9.93 15.94
C TYR A 13 17.70 9.44 14.49
N VAL A 14 16.60 8.81 14.09
CA VAL A 14 16.44 8.29 12.72
C VAL A 14 15.98 9.41 11.79
N GLN A 15 16.82 9.73 10.80
CA GLN A 15 16.50 10.64 9.72
C GLN A 15 16.39 9.88 8.40
N SER A 16 15.35 10.17 7.63
CA SER A 16 15.15 9.62 6.30
C SER A 16 14.46 10.64 5.42
N THR A 17 14.78 10.64 4.12
CA THR A 17 14.06 11.41 3.10
C THR A 17 12.76 10.72 2.67
N CYS A 18 12.54 9.46 3.08
CA CYS A 18 11.34 8.70 2.79
C CYS A 18 11.02 7.77 3.97
N THR A 19 9.86 7.97 4.58
CA THR A 19 9.40 7.21 5.75
C THR A 19 8.01 6.65 5.47
N VAL A 20 7.80 5.38 5.81
CA VAL A 20 6.50 4.71 5.74
C VAL A 20 6.22 4.08 7.09
N GLY A 21 5.03 4.34 7.63
CA GLY A 21 4.58 3.80 8.92
C GLY A 21 3.21 3.15 8.78
N TYR A 22 2.96 2.15 9.63
CA TYR A 22 1.67 1.49 9.73
C TYR A 22 1.37 1.11 11.18
N ALA A 23 0.16 1.43 11.65
CA ALA A 23 -0.34 0.99 12.93
C ALA A 23 -1.40 -0.09 12.68
N ARG A 24 -1.13 -1.33 13.10
CA ARG A 24 -2.08 -2.43 13.01
C ARG A 24 -2.94 -2.49 14.28
N LEU A 25 -4.25 -2.54 14.11
CA LEU A 25 -5.17 -2.99 15.15
C LEU A 25 -5.49 -4.47 14.88
N ALA A 26 -4.96 -5.37 15.71
CA ALA A 26 -5.30 -6.79 15.61
C ALA A 26 -6.61 -7.08 16.37
N GLY A 27 -7.56 -7.71 15.68
CA GLY A 27 -8.85 -8.10 16.26
C GLY A 27 -8.73 -9.26 17.25
N ILE A 28 -9.79 -9.50 18.04
CA ILE A 28 -9.88 -10.65 18.93
C ILE A 28 -9.76 -11.94 18.10
N GLY A 29 -8.76 -12.76 18.40
CA GLY A 29 -8.51 -14.04 17.70
C GLY A 29 -7.56 -13.95 16.51
N GLU A 30 -7.10 -12.75 16.12
CA GLU A 30 -6.02 -12.61 15.15
C GLU A 30 -4.64 -12.86 15.78
N SER A 31 -3.71 -13.43 15.01
CA SER A 31 -2.34 -13.58 15.50
C SER A 31 -1.62 -12.23 15.55
N LEU A 32 -0.95 -11.99 16.68
CA LEU A 32 -0.01 -10.89 16.90
C LEU A 32 1.38 -11.20 16.32
N ASP A 33 1.44 -12.02 15.27
CA ASP A 33 2.71 -12.38 14.63
C ASP A 33 3.31 -11.16 13.93
N ILE A 34 4.60 -10.92 14.17
CA ILE A 34 5.39 -9.87 13.53
C ILE A 34 5.39 -10.07 12.01
N SER A 35 5.29 -11.31 11.52
CA SER A 35 5.19 -11.58 10.08
C SER A 35 3.97 -10.93 9.43
N ASN A 36 2.94 -10.59 10.22
CA ASN A 36 1.72 -9.94 9.76
C ASN A 36 1.72 -8.42 10.05
N CYS A 37 2.85 -7.86 10.48
CA CYS A 37 3.01 -6.44 10.74
C CYS A 37 3.66 -5.75 9.53
N GLN A 38 2.94 -4.79 8.98
CA GLN A 38 3.42 -3.93 7.90
C GLN A 38 4.32 -2.82 8.47
N PRO A 39 5.18 -2.15 7.67
CA PRO A 39 5.38 -2.30 6.23
C PRO A 39 5.98 -3.63 5.80
N PHE A 40 5.47 -4.21 4.70
CA PHE A 40 6.13 -5.34 4.05
C PHE A 40 7.30 -4.84 3.20
N ARG A 41 8.34 -5.69 3.06
CA ARG A 41 9.59 -5.34 2.38
C ARG A 41 10.04 -6.42 1.41
N SER A 42 10.52 -6.01 0.24
CA SER A 42 11.23 -6.88 -0.71
C SER A 42 12.24 -6.04 -1.50
N GLY A 43 13.53 -6.33 -1.32
CA GLY A 43 14.61 -5.50 -1.86
C GLY A 43 14.52 -4.06 -1.35
N LYS A 44 14.29 -3.12 -2.29
CA LYS A 44 14.12 -1.68 -2.01
C LYS A 44 12.66 -1.28 -1.75
N LEU A 45 11.70 -2.18 -2.03
CA LEU A 45 10.28 -1.87 -1.88
C LEU A 45 9.88 -1.89 -0.41
N LEU A 46 9.14 -0.86 0.01
CA LEU A 46 8.33 -0.84 1.21
C LEU A 46 6.87 -0.66 0.82
N PHE A 47 5.99 -1.38 1.49
CA PHE A 47 4.56 -1.42 1.15
C PHE A 47 3.69 -1.43 2.40
N VAL A 48 2.63 -0.63 2.37
CA VAL A 48 1.54 -0.69 3.34
C VAL A 48 0.19 -0.73 2.62
N HIS A 49 -0.77 -1.42 3.23
CA HIS A 49 -2.13 -1.68 2.78
C HIS A 49 -3.10 -1.48 3.93
N ASN A 50 -4.09 -0.62 3.71
CA ASN A 50 -5.27 -0.45 4.55
C ASN A 50 -6.52 -0.80 3.73
N GLY A 51 -7.17 -1.88 4.11
CA GLY A 51 -8.27 -2.48 3.36
C GLY A 51 -8.34 -3.97 3.66
N GLU A 52 -9.23 -4.64 2.96
CA GLU A 52 -9.45 -6.08 3.10
C GLU A 52 -9.95 -6.69 1.80
N ILE A 53 -9.68 -7.99 1.64
CA ILE A 53 -10.37 -8.85 0.66
C ILE A 53 -11.46 -9.64 1.39
N SER A 54 -12.72 -9.50 0.98
CA SER A 54 -13.81 -10.25 1.57
C SER A 54 -13.64 -11.77 1.35
N ASN A 55 -13.84 -12.56 2.41
CA ASN A 55 -13.68 -14.02 2.39
C ASN A 55 -12.34 -14.47 1.78
N PHE A 56 -11.25 -13.76 2.10
CA PHE A 56 -9.95 -13.93 1.45
C PHE A 56 -9.48 -15.39 1.38
N GLN A 57 -9.54 -16.13 2.50
CA GLN A 57 -9.09 -17.52 2.58
C GLN A 57 -9.88 -18.46 1.66
N GLN A 58 -11.17 -18.20 1.47
CA GLN A 58 -12.07 -19.00 0.63
C GLN A 58 -12.02 -18.57 -0.85
N THR A 59 -11.57 -17.35 -1.13
CA THR A 59 -11.61 -16.74 -2.47
C THR A 59 -10.22 -16.56 -3.05
N LEU A 60 -9.50 -15.49 -2.69
CA LEU A 60 -8.27 -15.07 -3.38
C LEU A 60 -6.97 -15.61 -2.80
N TYR A 61 -6.99 -16.28 -1.65
CA TYR A 61 -5.80 -16.83 -1.00
C TYR A 61 -4.97 -17.78 -1.88
N ARG A 62 -5.64 -18.71 -2.56
CA ARG A 62 -5.00 -19.65 -3.50
C ARG A 62 -4.83 -19.04 -4.90
N PRO A 63 -5.82 -18.37 -5.50
CA PRO A 63 -5.67 -17.75 -6.82
C PRO A 63 -4.55 -16.72 -6.93
N ILE A 64 -4.32 -15.90 -5.90
CA ILE A 64 -3.17 -14.97 -5.91
C ILE A 64 -1.88 -15.78 -5.98
N ARG A 65 -1.71 -16.77 -5.10
CA ARG A 65 -0.53 -17.65 -5.07
C ARG A 65 -0.28 -18.37 -6.39
N ASP A 66 -1.33 -18.90 -7.00
CA ASP A 66 -1.25 -19.63 -8.27
C ASP A 66 -0.81 -18.72 -9.44
N SER A 67 -0.86 -17.40 -9.27
CA SER A 67 -0.40 -16.41 -10.26
C SER A 67 1.05 -15.93 -10.06
N LEU A 68 1.71 -16.35 -8.99
CA LEU A 68 3.07 -15.92 -8.65
C LEU A 68 4.13 -16.86 -9.22
N SER A 69 5.30 -16.32 -9.56
CA SER A 69 6.49 -17.12 -9.78
C SER A 69 6.94 -17.82 -8.50
N ASP A 70 7.69 -18.92 -8.62
CA ASP A 70 8.26 -19.64 -7.48
C ASP A 70 9.09 -18.73 -6.54
N SER A 71 9.82 -17.78 -7.11
CA SER A 71 10.60 -16.80 -6.34
C SER A 71 9.72 -15.90 -5.49
N THR A 72 8.66 -15.35 -6.07
CA THR A 72 7.74 -14.43 -5.38
C THR A 72 6.85 -15.16 -4.40
N TYR A 73 6.39 -16.36 -4.74
CA TYR A 73 5.61 -17.21 -3.84
C TYR A 73 6.31 -17.42 -2.50
N ARG A 74 7.62 -17.69 -2.53
CA ARG A 74 8.44 -17.93 -1.32
C ARG A 74 8.56 -16.72 -0.40
N LEU A 75 8.20 -15.52 -0.86
CA LEU A 75 8.21 -14.31 -0.04
C LEU A 75 7.07 -14.28 0.97
N ILE A 76 5.94 -14.96 0.70
CA ILE A 76 4.79 -14.99 1.61
C ILE A 76 5.13 -15.88 2.81
N LYS A 77 5.12 -15.32 4.02
CA LYS A 77 5.39 -16.00 5.30
C LYS A 77 4.16 -16.06 6.20
N GLY A 78 3.30 -15.06 6.14
CA GLY A 78 2.06 -14.98 6.87
C GLY A 78 0.85 -15.41 6.04
N MET A 79 -0.32 -15.02 6.55
CA MET A 79 -1.63 -15.48 6.07
C MET A 79 -2.56 -14.31 5.69
N THR A 80 -2.07 -13.07 5.78
CA THR A 80 -2.89 -11.87 5.56
C THR A 80 -3.05 -11.58 4.08
N ASP A 81 -4.22 -11.11 3.66
CA ASP A 81 -4.45 -10.58 2.31
C ASP A 81 -3.43 -9.52 1.92
N SER A 82 -3.08 -8.63 2.84
CA SER A 82 -2.13 -7.54 2.68
C SER A 82 -0.76 -8.03 2.21
N GLU A 83 -0.26 -9.13 2.77
CA GLU A 83 1.01 -9.73 2.35
C GLU A 83 0.92 -10.38 0.96
N HIS A 84 -0.25 -10.91 0.59
CA HIS A 84 -0.44 -11.54 -0.71
C HIS A 84 -0.60 -10.50 -1.81
N ILE A 85 -1.28 -9.39 -1.50
CA ILE A 85 -1.31 -8.21 -2.37
C ILE A 85 0.11 -7.67 -2.54
N PHE A 86 0.92 -7.63 -1.47
CA PHE A 86 2.32 -7.23 -1.59
C PHE A 86 3.12 -8.19 -2.48
N ALA A 87 2.97 -9.51 -2.32
CA ALA A 87 3.63 -10.48 -3.18
C ALA A 87 3.22 -10.31 -4.65
N LEU A 88 1.92 -10.07 -4.92
CA LEU A 88 1.45 -9.75 -6.25
C LEU A 88 2.08 -8.47 -6.81
N LEU A 89 2.26 -7.44 -5.98
CA LEU A 89 2.97 -6.22 -6.37
C LEU A 89 4.43 -6.48 -6.70
N VAL A 90 5.11 -7.33 -5.93
CA VAL A 90 6.49 -7.72 -6.22
C VAL A 90 6.58 -8.46 -7.55
N GLU A 91 5.62 -9.33 -7.86
CA GLU A 91 5.54 -10.01 -9.17
C GLU A 91 5.40 -8.99 -10.30
N MET A 92 4.48 -8.01 -10.16
CA MET A 92 4.29 -6.97 -11.17
C MET A 92 5.53 -6.08 -11.32
N TRP A 93 6.20 -5.75 -10.21
CA TRP A 93 7.45 -5.00 -10.21
C TRP A 93 8.56 -5.73 -10.97
N GLN A 94 8.67 -7.05 -10.79
CA GLN A 94 9.71 -7.87 -11.43
C GLN A 94 9.40 -8.22 -12.89
N SER A 95 8.17 -8.00 -13.36
CA SER A 95 7.73 -8.37 -14.71
C SER A 95 8.45 -7.62 -15.84
N SER A 96 9.06 -6.46 -15.54
CA SER A 96 9.81 -5.64 -16.50
C SER A 96 10.94 -4.89 -15.80
N PRO A 97 12.13 -4.74 -16.43
CA PRO A 97 13.21 -3.92 -15.88
C PRO A 97 12.85 -2.43 -15.81
N ASP A 98 11.92 -1.97 -16.64
CA ASP A 98 11.46 -0.58 -16.69
C ASP A 98 10.26 -0.31 -15.77
N SER A 99 9.91 -1.27 -14.91
CA SER A 99 8.83 -1.11 -13.94
C SER A 99 9.09 0.07 -13.00
N THR A 100 8.06 0.87 -12.80
CA THR A 100 8.00 1.92 -11.78
C THR A 100 7.05 1.52 -10.67
N VAL A 101 7.16 2.13 -9.49
CA VAL A 101 6.21 1.89 -8.40
C VAL A 101 4.77 2.22 -8.82
N PHE A 102 4.62 3.19 -9.74
CA PHE A 102 3.34 3.52 -10.35
C PHE A 102 2.80 2.40 -11.25
N SER A 103 3.60 1.93 -12.22
CA SER A 103 3.14 0.90 -13.15
C SER A 103 2.90 -0.44 -12.44
N ALA A 104 3.76 -0.82 -11.50
CA ALA A 104 3.60 -2.03 -10.71
C ALA A 104 2.33 -1.99 -9.85
N LEU A 105 2.07 -0.89 -9.15
CA LEU A 105 0.87 -0.74 -8.33
C LEU A 105 -0.42 -0.73 -9.19
N ARG A 106 -0.41 -0.05 -10.34
CA ARG A 106 -1.53 -0.08 -11.28
C ARG A 106 -1.82 -1.50 -11.78
N ALA A 107 -0.79 -2.22 -12.23
CA ALA A 107 -0.92 -3.60 -12.68
C ALA A 107 -1.41 -4.54 -11.56
N THR A 108 -0.98 -4.30 -10.32
CA THR A 108 -1.42 -5.06 -9.14
C THR A 108 -2.92 -4.92 -8.93
N VAL A 109 -3.44 -3.69 -8.92
CA VAL A 109 -4.88 -3.44 -8.69
C VAL A 109 -5.74 -3.92 -9.86
N GLN A 110 -5.22 -3.81 -11.09
CA GLN A 110 -5.87 -4.40 -12.26
C GLN A 110 -5.99 -5.92 -12.08
N LYS A 111 -4.88 -6.61 -11.77
CA LYS A 111 -4.87 -8.06 -11.57
C LYS A 111 -5.75 -8.49 -10.41
N LEU A 112 -5.76 -7.73 -9.32
CA LEU A 112 -6.61 -7.99 -8.16
C LEU A 112 -8.10 -7.83 -8.52
N THR A 113 -8.44 -6.86 -9.37
CA THR A 113 -9.82 -6.67 -9.86
C THR A 113 -10.26 -7.82 -10.77
N GLU A 114 -9.40 -8.28 -11.68
CA GLU A 114 -9.66 -9.47 -12.51
C GLU A 114 -9.94 -10.70 -11.65
N LEU A 115 -9.11 -10.94 -10.63
CA LEU A 115 -9.28 -12.05 -9.71
C LEU A 115 -10.57 -11.90 -8.87
N ALA A 116 -10.83 -10.71 -8.33
CA ALA A 116 -12.04 -10.45 -7.55
C ALA A 116 -13.33 -10.67 -8.37
N SER A 117 -13.33 -10.22 -9.62
CA SER A 117 -14.43 -10.47 -10.57
C SER A 117 -14.61 -11.97 -10.85
N LYS A 118 -13.51 -12.69 -11.14
CA LYS A 118 -13.54 -14.13 -11.46
C LYS A 118 -14.00 -15.01 -10.30
N TYR A 119 -13.62 -14.69 -9.07
CA TYR A 119 -13.94 -15.47 -7.87
C TYR A 119 -15.10 -14.88 -7.05
N ASP A 120 -15.85 -13.94 -7.64
CA ASP A 120 -17.03 -13.29 -7.07
C ASP A 120 -16.82 -12.78 -5.64
N THR A 121 -15.81 -11.93 -5.46
CA THR A 121 -15.54 -11.27 -4.19
C THR A 121 -15.38 -9.76 -4.34
N SER A 122 -15.31 -9.05 -3.21
CA SER A 122 -15.05 -7.62 -3.10
C SER A 122 -13.74 -7.37 -2.36
N PHE A 123 -13.15 -6.21 -2.59
CA PHE A 123 -11.99 -5.77 -1.82
C PHE A 123 -11.87 -4.26 -1.77
N SER A 124 -11.24 -3.76 -0.72
CA SER A 124 -10.74 -2.38 -0.64
C SER A 124 -9.22 -2.41 -0.53
N ALA A 125 -8.55 -1.43 -1.13
CA ALA A 125 -7.11 -1.34 -1.17
C ALA A 125 -6.66 0.13 -1.16
N ASN A 126 -6.37 0.64 0.03
CA ASN A 126 -5.55 1.84 0.17
C ASN A 126 -4.11 1.40 0.32
N ILE A 127 -3.30 1.62 -0.71
CA ILE A 127 -1.92 1.16 -0.74
C ILE A 127 -1.00 2.36 -0.82
N ILE A 128 0.10 2.32 -0.06
CA ILE A 128 1.26 3.19 -0.26
C ILE A 128 2.47 2.28 -0.49
N VAL A 129 3.17 2.52 -1.58
CA VAL A 129 4.38 1.77 -1.95
C VAL A 129 5.49 2.74 -2.33
N THR A 130 6.72 2.41 -1.95
CA THR A 130 7.91 3.17 -2.30
C THR A 130 9.09 2.26 -2.57
N ASP A 131 10.00 2.68 -3.45
CA ASP A 131 11.32 2.10 -3.67
C ASP A 131 12.45 2.95 -3.03
N GLY A 132 12.07 3.94 -2.22
CA GLY A 132 12.95 4.94 -1.60
C GLY A 132 13.30 6.13 -2.50
N GLN A 133 12.95 6.11 -3.79
CA GLN A 133 13.15 7.23 -4.73
C GLN A 133 11.83 7.84 -5.21
N ALA A 134 10.77 7.03 -5.25
CA ALA A 134 9.43 7.48 -5.59
C ALA A 134 8.40 6.86 -4.64
N ILE A 135 7.26 7.52 -4.51
CA ILE A 135 6.09 7.02 -3.79
C ILE A 135 4.92 6.94 -4.77
N ALA A 136 4.23 5.81 -4.76
CA ALA A 136 2.92 5.67 -5.36
C ALA A 136 1.91 5.32 -4.27
N ALA A 137 0.79 6.04 -4.25
CA ALA A 137 -0.31 5.79 -3.34
C ALA A 137 -1.61 5.67 -4.11
N ILE A 138 -2.53 4.82 -3.66
CA ILE A 138 -3.81 4.58 -4.35
C ILE A 138 -4.91 4.40 -3.31
N ARG A 139 -6.10 4.92 -3.63
CA ARG A 139 -7.35 4.62 -2.95
C ARG A 139 -8.27 3.90 -3.91
N TYR A 140 -8.44 2.59 -3.74
CA TYR A 140 -9.23 1.78 -4.66
C TYR A 140 -10.18 0.83 -3.91
N ALA A 141 -11.34 0.54 -4.51
CA ALA A 141 -12.26 -0.47 -4.05
C ALA A 141 -13.01 -1.11 -5.22
N TYR A 142 -13.32 -2.39 -5.08
CA TYR A 142 -14.16 -3.16 -5.99
C TYR A 142 -15.33 -3.76 -5.22
N ARG A 143 -16.56 -3.40 -5.60
CA ARG A 143 -17.83 -3.85 -4.98
C ARG A 143 -17.90 -3.66 -3.46
N THR A 144 -17.17 -2.68 -2.93
CA THR A 144 -17.20 -2.26 -1.53
C THR A 144 -16.79 -0.78 -1.44
N GLN A 145 -16.59 -0.25 -0.23
CA GLN A 145 -16.06 1.09 0.00
C GLN A 145 -14.61 1.03 0.46
N ALA A 146 -13.78 1.93 -0.08
CA ALA A 146 -12.40 2.06 0.37
C ALA A 146 -12.32 2.95 1.62
N PRO A 147 -11.44 2.61 2.60
CA PRO A 147 -11.13 3.51 3.71
C PRO A 147 -10.70 4.90 3.23
N THR A 148 -10.62 5.87 4.14
CA THR A 148 -10.14 7.20 3.79
C THR A 148 -8.63 7.19 3.49
N LEU A 149 -8.22 8.10 2.61
CA LEU A 149 -6.83 8.41 2.32
C LEU A 149 -6.73 9.89 1.99
N TYR A 150 -5.71 10.55 2.48
CA TYR A 150 -5.46 11.97 2.29
C TYR A 150 -4.00 12.18 1.91
N TRP A 151 -3.73 13.29 1.23
CA TRP A 151 -2.37 13.77 1.03
C TRP A 151 -2.28 15.26 1.31
N SER A 152 -1.09 15.72 1.65
CA SER A 152 -0.78 17.12 1.90
C SER A 152 0.56 17.45 1.25
N CYS A 153 0.59 18.58 0.57
CA CYS A 153 1.79 19.20 0.01
C CYS A 153 1.62 20.70 0.23
N ASP A 154 2.23 21.22 1.29
CA ASP A 154 2.20 22.65 1.60
C ASP A 154 3.47 23.31 1.09
N ALA A 155 3.46 23.73 -0.17
CA ALA A 155 4.63 24.37 -0.78
C ALA A 155 5.06 25.68 -0.09
N LEU A 156 4.21 26.29 0.74
CA LEU A 156 4.50 27.54 1.42
C LEU A 156 5.10 27.33 2.81
N LYS A 157 4.54 26.40 3.61
CA LYS A 157 5.04 26.11 4.97
C LYS A 157 6.08 25.00 5.02
N HIS A 158 5.96 24.02 4.13
CA HIS A 158 6.80 22.82 4.08
C HIS A 158 7.12 22.42 2.63
N PRO A 159 7.88 23.26 1.89
CA PRO A 159 8.17 23.04 0.47
C PRO A 159 8.86 21.71 0.17
N ASP A 160 9.55 21.16 1.15
CA ASP A 160 10.37 19.96 1.02
C ASP A 160 9.67 18.69 1.53
N GLN A 161 8.33 18.68 1.62
CA GLN A 161 7.59 17.48 2.03
C GLN A 161 6.30 17.24 1.26
N VAL A 162 6.02 15.96 1.04
CA VAL A 162 4.69 15.45 0.68
C VAL A 162 4.33 14.36 1.68
N ILE A 163 3.15 14.46 2.28
CA ILE A 163 2.64 13.45 3.22
C ILE A 163 1.42 12.76 2.63
N VAL A 164 1.34 11.45 2.78
CA VAL A 164 0.15 10.64 2.51
C VAL A 164 -0.23 9.91 3.80
N ALA A 165 -1.49 9.98 4.20
CA ALA A 165 -1.97 9.39 5.45
C ALA A 165 -3.42 8.91 5.35
N SER A 166 -3.80 7.89 6.12
CA SER A 166 -5.17 7.37 6.19
C SER A 166 -6.18 8.38 6.75
N GLU A 167 -5.70 9.31 7.58
CA GLU A 167 -6.45 10.40 8.18
C GLU A 167 -5.63 11.69 8.19
N ARG A 168 -6.32 12.82 8.43
CA ARG A 168 -5.65 14.11 8.52
C ARG A 168 -4.89 14.20 9.84
N LEU A 169 -3.58 14.43 9.78
CA LEU A 169 -2.74 14.57 10.98
C LEU A 169 -2.80 15.99 11.59
N SER A 170 -3.42 16.92 10.89
CA SER A 170 -3.62 18.31 11.31
C SER A 170 -4.89 18.88 10.68
N ASN A 171 -5.30 20.07 11.14
CA ASN A 171 -6.51 20.73 10.63
C ASN A 171 -6.31 21.47 9.30
N GLU A 172 -5.07 21.56 8.79
CA GLU A 172 -4.74 22.44 7.66
C GLU A 172 -4.21 21.65 6.46
N ASN A 173 -4.58 22.09 5.24
CA ASN A 173 -3.93 21.74 3.96
C ASN A 173 -3.89 20.25 3.59
N TRP A 174 -4.96 19.50 3.90
CA TRP A 174 -5.14 18.12 3.46
C TRP A 174 -6.15 17.99 2.32
N THR A 175 -5.77 17.25 1.29
CA THR A 175 -6.62 16.90 0.16
C THR A 175 -7.05 15.44 0.27
N ALA A 176 -8.36 15.18 0.24
CA ALA A 176 -8.88 13.82 0.23
C ALA A 176 -8.62 13.14 -1.12
N PHE A 177 -8.26 11.86 -1.11
CA PHE A 177 -8.25 11.06 -2.33
C PHE A 177 -9.68 10.82 -2.83
N GLY A 178 -9.88 11.07 -4.12
CA GLY A 178 -11.07 10.58 -4.83
C GLY A 178 -11.13 9.05 -4.79
N GLU A 179 -12.32 8.48 -4.98
CA GLU A 179 -12.40 7.03 -5.22
C GLU A 179 -11.64 6.68 -6.50
N GLN A 180 -10.93 5.55 -6.47
CA GLN A 180 -10.15 5.04 -7.59
C GLN A 180 -9.15 6.07 -8.14
N SER A 181 -8.52 6.80 -7.24
CA SER A 181 -7.47 7.75 -7.59
C SER A 181 -6.12 7.25 -7.13
N MET A 182 -5.10 7.61 -7.90
CA MET A 182 -3.72 7.25 -7.66
C MET A 182 -2.88 8.52 -7.65
N LEU A 183 -2.00 8.62 -6.66
CA LEU A 183 -1.02 9.68 -6.48
C LEU A 183 0.37 9.11 -6.77
N PHE A 184 1.20 9.88 -7.46
CA PHE A 184 2.60 9.57 -7.68
C PHE A 184 3.46 10.80 -7.51
N PHE A 185 4.62 10.65 -6.86
CA PHE A 185 5.66 11.67 -6.84
C PHE A 185 7.04 11.04 -6.68
N GLN A 186 8.04 11.74 -7.21
CA GLN A 186 9.44 11.43 -6.95
C GLN A 186 9.92 12.20 -5.74
N ALA A 187 10.76 11.57 -4.91
CA ALA A 187 11.29 12.18 -3.68
C ALA A 187 12.14 13.42 -3.96
N GLN A 188 12.75 13.52 -5.15
CA GLN A 188 13.59 14.66 -5.53
C GLN A 188 12.79 15.88 -6.00
N SER A 189 11.68 15.66 -6.72
CA SER A 189 10.87 16.76 -7.26
C SER A 189 9.76 17.18 -6.31
N LEU A 190 9.24 16.24 -5.51
CA LEU A 190 8.09 16.42 -4.62
C LEU A 190 6.86 16.98 -5.33
N GLN A 191 6.77 16.77 -6.65
CA GLN A 191 5.65 17.21 -7.47
C GLN A 191 4.61 16.09 -7.59
N PRO A 192 3.47 16.18 -6.87
CA PRO A 192 2.47 15.14 -6.86
C PRO A 192 1.65 15.19 -8.14
N THR A 193 1.54 14.04 -8.81
CA THR A 193 0.67 13.83 -9.96
C THR A 193 -0.47 12.92 -9.54
N ILE A 194 -1.72 13.36 -9.78
CA ILE A 194 -2.91 12.54 -9.54
C ILE A 194 -3.42 12.00 -10.87
N SER A 195 -3.72 10.72 -10.90
CA SER A 195 -4.38 10.04 -12.01
C SER A 195 -5.66 9.39 -11.52
N LEU A 196 -6.75 9.57 -12.28
CA LEU A 196 -7.98 8.79 -12.10
C LEU A 196 -7.79 7.45 -12.79
N LEU A 197 -8.24 6.37 -12.14
CA LEU A 197 -8.25 5.04 -12.72
C LEU A 197 -9.66 4.74 -13.22
N ASP A 198 -9.74 4.26 -14.45
CA ASP A 198 -10.97 3.65 -14.94
C ASP A 198 -11.34 2.46 -14.05
N LYS A 199 -12.64 2.25 -13.82
CA LYS A 199 -13.11 0.98 -13.24
C LYS A 199 -12.68 -0.14 -14.17
N PHE A 200 -11.78 -1.00 -13.72
CA PHE A 200 -11.48 -2.25 -14.42
C PHE A 200 -12.76 -3.09 -14.40
N ALA A 201 -13.32 -3.35 -15.58
CA ALA A 201 -14.62 -4.00 -15.77
C ALA A 201 -14.59 -5.49 -15.40
#